data_AF-A0AAP8T2C3-F1
#
_entry.id   AF-A0AAP8T2C3-F1
#
_cell.length_a   1.000
_cell.length_b   1.000
_cell.length_c   1.000
_cell.angle_alpha   90.00
_cell.angle_beta   90.00
_cell.angle_gamma   90.00
#
_symmetry.space_group_name_H-M   'P 1'
#
loop_
_entity.id
_entity.type
_entity.pdbx_description
1 polymer ?
#
loop_
_entity_poly.entity_id
_entity_poly.type
_entity_poly.pdbx_seq_one_letter_code
_entity_poly.pdbx_strand_id
1 'polypeptide(L)'
;VVNIGLEGLMVVGGFASALTISKLQETNPGEAWVIWVGLLVAVLAGALFSLLHAFASINLNADQVISGIAINMIAGALTIFLARNLTGSGNI
;
A
#
# COMPACT_ATOMS: atom_id res chain seq x y z
N VAL A 1 15.79 -8.58 14.47
CA VAL A 1 14.38 -8.23 14.18
C VAL A 1 14.09 -8.65 12.74
N VAL A 2 13.08 -9.49 12.52
CA VAL A 2 12.65 -9.93 11.18
C VAL A 2 11.36 -9.19 10.85
N ASN A 3 11.30 -8.50 9.70
CA ASN A 3 10.11 -7.74 9.31
C ASN A 3 9.11 -8.67 8.60
N ILE A 4 8.23 -9.29 9.38
CA ILE A 4 7.17 -10.16 8.86
C ILE A 4 6.10 -9.38 8.07
N GLY A 5 5.91 -8.09 8.36
CA GLY A 5 4.90 -7.23 7.70
C GLY A 5 5.35 -6.62 6.36
N LEU A 6 6.54 -6.97 5.85
CA LEU A 6 7.13 -6.35 4.68
C LEU A 6 6.28 -6.56 3.41
N GLU A 7 5.70 -7.74 3.25
CA GLU A 7 4.88 -8.08 2.08
C GLU A 7 3.66 -7.16 1.97
N GLY A 8 2.94 -6.93 3.06
CA GLY A 8 1.81 -6.02 3.11
C GLY A 8 2.21 -4.57 2.81
N LEU A 9 3.34 -4.12 3.35
CA LEU A 9 3.88 -2.78 3.09
C LEU A 9 4.20 -2.59 1.59
N MET A 10 4.82 -3.58 0.96
CA MET A 10 5.11 -3.57 -0.48
C MET A 10 3.83 -3.57 -1.31
N VAL A 11 2.84 -4.40 -0.95
CA VAL A 11 1.55 -4.49 -1.65
C VAL A 11 0.79 -3.16 -1.59
N VAL A 12 0.70 -2.53 -0.41
CA VAL A 12 0.03 -1.21 -0.27
C VAL A 12 0.75 -0.14 -1.07
N GLY A 13 2.08 -0.05 -0.99
CA GLY A 13 2.86 0.94 -1.73
C GLY A 13 2.72 0.75 -3.24
N GLY A 14 2.86 -0.49 -3.72
CA GLY A 14 2.71 -0.84 -5.13
C GLY A 14 1.32 -0.51 -5.68
N PHE A 15 0.27 -0.88 -4.94
CA PHE A 15 -1.11 -0.55 -5.30
C PHE A 15 -1.35 0.97 -5.37
N ALA A 16 -0.90 1.73 -4.36
CA ALA A 16 -1.09 3.18 -4.31
C ALA A 16 -0.37 3.89 -5.47
N SER A 17 0.85 3.46 -5.81
CA SER A 17 1.58 3.97 -6.98
C SER A 17 0.86 3.62 -8.29
N ALA A 18 0.50 2.35 -8.49
CA ALA A 18 -0.17 1.90 -9.71
C ALA A 18 -1.49 2.64 -9.93
N LEU A 19 -2.31 2.80 -8.88
CA LEU A 19 -3.57 3.54 -8.94
C LEU A 19 -3.34 5.01 -9.30
N THR A 20 -2.36 5.66 -8.66
CA THR A 20 -2.04 7.07 -8.91
C THR A 20 -1.57 7.30 -10.35
N ILE A 21 -0.65 6.46 -10.83
CA ILE A 21 -0.14 6.51 -12.19
C ILE A 21 -1.27 6.28 -13.19
N SER A 22 -2.10 5.25 -12.95
CA SER A 22 -3.24 4.94 -13.81
C SER A 22 -4.18 6.14 -13.96
N LYS A 23 -4.49 6.83 -12.86
CA LYS A 23 -5.41 7.97 -12.87
C LYS A 23 -4.81 9.22 -13.51
N LEU A 24 -3.55 9.53 -13.22
CA LEU A 24 -2.89 10.70 -13.81
C LEU A 24 -2.61 10.53 -15.30
N GLN A 25 -2.37 9.31 -15.79
CA GLN A 25 -2.21 9.08 -17.23
C GLN A 25 -3.49 9.33 -18.04
N GLU A 26 -4.69 9.25 -17.43
CA GLU A 26 -5.95 9.59 -18.10
C GLU A 26 -5.99 11.06 -18.54
N THR A 27 -5.39 11.97 -17.76
CA THR A 27 -5.35 13.42 -18.05
C THR A 27 -4.00 13.90 -18.61
N ASN A 28 -2.92 13.16 -18.37
CA ASN A 28 -1.55 13.52 -18.74
C ASN A 28 -0.84 12.36 -19.45
N PRO A 29 -1.33 11.95 -20.64
CA PRO A 29 -0.78 10.80 -21.36
C PRO A 29 0.66 11.06 -21.81
N GLY A 30 1.55 10.10 -21.55
CA GLY A 30 2.95 10.15 -21.97
C GLY A 30 3.87 11.02 -21.11
N GLU A 31 3.34 11.69 -20.08
CA GLU A 31 4.11 12.57 -19.21
C GLU A 31 4.95 11.78 -18.18
N ALA A 32 6.27 11.88 -18.29
CA ALA A 32 7.20 11.12 -17.44
C ALA A 32 7.13 11.49 -15.95
N TRP A 33 6.71 12.72 -15.62
CA TRP A 33 6.61 13.18 -14.23
C TRP A 33 5.57 12.39 -13.40
N VAL A 34 4.58 11.78 -14.06
CA VAL A 34 3.53 10.99 -13.41
C VAL A 34 4.11 9.80 -12.64
N ILE A 35 5.18 9.19 -13.15
CA ILE A 35 5.85 8.04 -12.51
C ILE A 35 6.47 8.46 -11.16
N TRP A 36 7.09 9.63 -11.10
CA TRP A 36 7.69 10.16 -9.87
C TRP A 36 6.64 10.50 -8.82
N VAL A 37 5.48 10.99 -9.24
CA VAL A 37 4.34 11.22 -8.34
C VAL A 37 3.80 9.90 -7.80
N GLY A 38 3.65 8.87 -8.65
CA GLY A 38 3.29 7.53 -8.22
C GLY A 38 4.26 6.96 -7.19
N LEU A 39 5.57 7.11 -7.42
CA LEU A 39 6.61 6.67 -6.49
C LEU A 39 6.52 7.41 -5.14
N LEU A 40 6.31 8.73 -5.16
CA LEU A 40 6.13 9.52 -3.94
C LEU A 40 4.90 9.02 -3.15
N VAL A 41 3.79 8.74 -3.85
CA VAL A 41 2.58 8.20 -3.21
C VAL A 41 2.83 6.79 -2.63
N ALA A 42 3.61 5.92 -3.29
CA ALA A 42 4.01 4.63 -2.71
C ALA A 42 4.79 4.81 -1.39
N VAL A 43 5.74 5.74 -1.35
CA VAL A 43 6.52 6.03 -0.14
C VAL A 43 5.62 6.52 0.98
N LEU A 44 4.69 7.44 0.69
CA LEU A 44 3.76 7.97 1.69
C LEU A 44 2.79 6.89 2.21
N ALA A 45 2.26 6.04 1.34
CA ALA A 45 1.36 4.95 1.74
C ALA A 45 2.09 3.88 2.57
N GLY A 46 3.29 3.48 2.15
CA GLY A 46 4.15 2.55 2.91
C GLY A 46 4.58 3.13 4.26
N ALA A 47 4.89 4.42 4.32
CA ALA A 47 5.22 5.11 5.56
C ALA A 47 4.02 5.14 6.51
N LEU A 48 2.81 5.41 6.01
CA LEU A 48 1.59 5.40 6.82
C LEU A 48 1.36 4.03 7.48
N PHE A 49 1.46 2.94 6.72
CA PHE A 49 1.31 1.58 7.28
C PHE A 49 2.46 1.22 8.23
N SER A 50 3.68 1.68 7.94
CA SER A 50 4.83 1.51 8.85
C SER A 50 4.61 2.24 10.18
N LEU A 51 4.00 3.43 10.15
CA LEU A 51 3.65 4.18 11.36
C LEU A 51 2.56 3.47 12.16
N LEU A 52 1.56 2.88 11.51
CA LEU A 52 0.56 2.04 12.19
C LEU A 52 1.22 0.84 12.87
N HIS A 53 2.14 0.16 12.18
CA HIS A 53 2.92 -0.95 12.75
C HIS A 53 3.75 -0.53 13.96
N ALA A 54 4.46 0.60 13.84
CA ALA A 54 5.27 1.17 14.90
C ALA A 54 4.42 1.60 16.08
N PHE A 55 3.25 2.21 15.83
CA PHE A 55 2.33 2.58 16.89
C PHE A 55 1.85 1.35 17.67
N ALA A 56 1.40 0.30 16.98
CA ALA A 56 0.95 -0.94 17.61
C ALA A 56 2.08 -1.62 18.42
N SER A 57 3.27 -1.77 17.83
CA SER A 57 4.37 -2.50 18.47
C SER A 57 5.07 -1.71 19.57
N ILE A 58 5.26 -0.40 19.39
CA ILE A 58 6.02 0.44 20.33
C ILE A 58 5.12 1.08 21.38
N ASN A 59 4.01 1.72 20.97
CA ASN A 59 3.17 2.47 21.90
C ASN A 59 2.18 1.56 22.63
N LEU A 60 1.67 0.51 21.97
CA LEU A 60 0.73 -0.44 22.56
C LEU A 60 1.40 -1.74 23.04
N ASN A 61 2.72 -1.88 22.87
CA ASN A 61 3.49 -3.08 23.23
C ASN A 61 2.93 -4.38 22.59
N ALA A 62 2.34 -4.29 21.41
CA ALA A 62 1.88 -5.46 20.68
C ALA A 62 3.07 -6.26 20.13
N ASP A 63 2.91 -7.59 20.05
CA ASP A 63 3.91 -8.44 19.42
C ASP A 63 4.08 -8.06 17.93
N GLN A 64 5.32 -7.77 17.54
CA GLN A 64 5.66 -7.31 16.20
C GLN A 64 5.36 -8.36 15.12
N VAL A 65 5.48 -9.65 15.44
CA VAL A 65 5.12 -10.74 14.52
C VAL A 65 3.62 -10.74 14.28
N ILE A 66 2.81 -10.61 15.34
CA ILE A 66 1.35 -10.58 15.24
C ILE A 66 0.88 -9.35 14.43
N SER A 67 1.40 -8.17 14.75
CA SER A 67 1.06 -6.95 14.00
C SER A 67 1.52 -7.02 12.53
N GLY A 68 2.68 -7.62 12.26
CA GLY A 68 3.17 -7.83 10.89
C GLY A 68 2.26 -8.76 10.07
N ILE A 69 1.81 -9.87 10.66
CA ILE A 69 0.83 -10.77 10.02
C ILE A 69 -0.47 -10.03 9.73
N ALA A 70 -0.98 -9.25 10.69
CA ALA A 70 -2.19 -8.46 10.51
C ALA A 70 -2.07 -7.46 9.36
N ILE A 71 -0.92 -6.78 9.23
CA ILE A 71 -0.65 -5.87 8.11
C ILE A 71 -0.68 -6.60 6.77
N ASN A 72 -0.03 -7.77 6.64
CA ASN A 72 -0.05 -8.53 5.38
C ASN A 72 -1.47 -8.92 4.98
N MET A 73 -2.27 -9.40 5.93
CA MET A 73 -3.66 -9.82 5.67
C MET A 73 -4.54 -8.64 5.25
N ILE A 74 -4.45 -7.50 5.97
CA ILE A 74 -5.24 -6.31 5.66
C ILE A 74 -4.80 -5.70 4.34
N ALA A 75 -3.49 -5.61 4.07
CA ALA A 75 -2.96 -5.08 2.82
C ALA A 75 -3.50 -5.84 1.60
N GLY A 76 -3.44 -7.18 1.62
CA GLY A 76 -3.97 -8.00 0.54
C GLY A 76 -5.47 -7.81 0.35
N ALA A 77 -6.25 -7.92 1.43
CA ALA A 77 -7.71 -7.78 1.37
C ALA A 77 -8.14 -6.38 0.89
N LEU A 78 -7.52 -5.33 1.42
CA LEU A 78 -7.85 -3.94 1.11
C LEU A 78 -7.51 -3.58 -0.33
N THR A 79 -6.32 -3.94 -0.81
CA THR A 79 -5.90 -3.62 -2.18
C THR A 79 -6.74 -4.36 -3.22
N ILE A 80 -7.07 -5.64 -2.98
CA ILE A 80 -8.00 -6.41 -3.84
C ILE A 80 -9.40 -5.78 -3.81
N PHE A 81 -9.94 -5.50 -2.62
CA PHE A 81 -11.26 -4.89 -2.50
C PHE A 81 -11.35 -3.55 -3.25
N LEU A 82 -10.38 -2.66 -3.04
CA LEU A 82 -10.33 -1.35 -3.69
C LEU A 82 -10.14 -1.49 -5.20
N ALA A 83 -9.25 -2.36 -5.66
CA ALA A 83 -9.06 -2.61 -7.09
C ALA A 83 -10.36 -3.05 -7.78
N ARG A 84 -11.13 -3.97 -7.19
CA ARG A 84 -12.44 -4.40 -7.74
C ARG A 84 -13.43 -3.25 -7.82
N ASN A 85 -13.56 -2.48 -6.74
CA ASN A 85 -14.52 -1.38 -6.67
C ASN A 85 -14.16 -0.23 -7.62
N LEU A 86 -12.87 0.08 -7.78
CA LEU A 86 -12.40 1.20 -8.61
C LEU A 86 -12.36 0.86 -10.10
N THR A 87 -12.09 -0.40 -10.44
CA THR A 87 -12.01 -0.84 -11.85
C THR A 87 -13.33 -1.43 -12.36
N GLY A 88 -14.26 -1.78 -11.48
CA GLY A 88 -15.48 -2.50 -11.82
C GLY A 88 -15.24 -3.94 -12.29
N SER A 89 -14.02 -4.47 -12.16
CA SER A 89 -13.69 -5.83 -12.59
C SER A 89 -14.07 -6.85 -11.52
N GLY A 90 -14.90 -7.83 -11.90
CA GLY A 90 -15.20 -9.01 -11.09
C GLY A 90 -14.06 -10.04 -11.05
N ASN A 91 -13.11 -9.96 -11.98
CA ASN A 91 -11.96 -10.85 -12.09
C ASN A 91 -10.68 -10.02 -11.92
N ILE A 92 -10.19 -9.98 -10.68
CA ILE A 92 -8.80 -9.64 -10.35
C ILE A 92 -8.24 -10.72 -9.44
#